data_AF-A0A0F9U865-F1
#
_entry.id   AF-A0A0F9U865-F1
#
_cell.length_a   1.000
_cell.length_b   1.000
_cell.length_c   1.000
_cell.angle_alpha   90.00
_cell.angle_beta   90.00
_cell.angle_gamma   90.00
#
_symmetry.space_group_name_H-M   'P 1'
#
loop_
_entity.id
_entity.type
_entity.pdbx_description
1 polymer ?
#
loop_
_entity_poly.entity_id
_entity_poly.type
_entity_poly.pdbx_seq_one_letter_code
_entity_poly.pdbx_strand_id
1 'polypeptide(L)'
;MKINIVWFKRDLRLSDHQPLKNAFSNGLPTLLLYNFEPLLLEDAHYNERHWRFVYQSIVELNNQLARFNTCVYIFNLNMNDLLESLKAQFEIINIFSHQEIG
;
A
#
# COMPACT_ATOMS: atom_id res chain seq x y z
N MET A 1 13.34 -1.29 14.58
CA MET A 1 12.17 -0.41 14.80
C MET A 1 10.92 -1.22 14.51
N LYS A 2 9.87 -1.09 15.34
CA LYS A 2 8.60 -1.83 15.17
C LYS A 2 7.64 -1.03 14.30
N ILE A 3 7.02 -1.66 13.30
CA ILE A 3 6.11 -0.96 12.37
C ILE A 3 4.83 -1.75 12.10
N ASN A 4 3.80 -1.03 11.69
CA ASN A 4 2.64 -1.59 10.99
C ASN A 4 2.81 -1.36 9.48
N ILE A 5 2.22 -2.23 8.67
CA ILE A 5 2.13 -2.06 7.22
C ILE A 5 0.66 -1.98 6.82
N VAL A 6 0.31 -1.00 5.99
CA VAL A 6 -0.95 -0.98 5.24
C VAL A 6 -0.63 -1.19 3.78
N TRP A 7 -1.05 -2.33 3.25
CA TRP A 7 -0.88 -2.70 1.85
C TRP A 7 -2.16 -2.37 1.07
N PHE A 8 -2.06 -1.35 0.22
CA PHE A 8 -3.10 -0.98 -0.72
C PHE A 8 -3.08 -1.92 -1.94
N LYS A 9 -4.26 -2.45 -2.29
CA LYS A 9 -4.53 -3.24 -3.49
C LYS A 9 -5.42 -2.42 -4.43
N ARG A 10 -6.52 -2.95 -4.96
CA ARG A 10 -7.38 -2.20 -5.90
C ARG A 10 -8.12 -1.02 -5.28
N ASP A 11 -8.41 -1.08 -3.98
CA ASP A 11 -9.10 0.02 -3.29
C ASP A 11 -8.11 1.07 -2.77
N LEU A 12 -7.96 2.16 -3.52
CA LEU A 12 -7.08 3.29 -3.24
C LEU A 12 -7.85 4.46 -2.58
N ARG A 13 -8.56 4.20 -1.49
CA ARG A 13 -9.37 5.20 -0.80
C ARG A 13 -8.88 5.42 0.63
N LEU A 14 -8.73 6.69 1.03
CA LEU A 14 -8.50 7.06 2.45
C LEU A 14 -9.81 7.10 3.24
N SER A 15 -10.92 7.43 2.57
CA SER A 15 -12.25 7.59 3.16
C SER A 15 -12.77 6.24 3.64
N ASP A 16 -13.18 6.16 4.91
CA ASP A 16 -13.74 4.96 5.54
C ASP A 16 -12.81 3.72 5.58
N HIS A 17 -11.49 3.94 5.46
CA HIS A 17 -10.52 2.87 5.44
C HIS A 17 -10.25 2.36 6.87
N GLN A 18 -11.07 1.42 7.34
CA GLN A 18 -10.90 0.71 8.62
C GLN A 18 -9.46 0.22 8.86
N PRO A 19 -8.71 -0.28 7.86
CA PRO A 19 -7.29 -0.64 8.04
C PRO A 19 -6.39 0.53 8.46
N LEU A 20 -6.64 1.77 8.01
CA LEU A 20 -5.85 2.93 8.45
C LEU A 20 -6.14 3.24 9.93
N LYS A 21 -7.42 3.24 10.32
CA LYS A 21 -7.81 3.44 11.72
C LYS A 21 -7.16 2.39 12.64
N ASN A 22 -7.17 1.12 12.22
CA ASN A 22 -6.57 0.02 12.99
C ASN A 22 -5.03 0.10 13.02
N ALA A 23 -4.39 0.52 11.92
CA ALA A 23 -2.94 0.65 11.88
C ALA A 23 -2.43 1.78 12.79
N PHE A 24 -3.18 2.88 12.91
CA PHE A 24 -2.82 4.00 13.77
C PHE A 24 -3.29 3.86 15.23
N SER A 25 -4.17 2.90 15.57
CA SER A 25 -4.72 2.76 16.93
C SER A 25 -3.67 2.41 18.00
N ASN A 26 -2.57 1.78 17.59
CA ASN A 26 -1.56 1.26 18.51
C ASN A 26 -0.33 2.18 18.66
N GLY A 27 -0.35 3.38 18.05
CA GLY A 27 0.74 4.37 18.14
C GLY A 27 2.05 3.97 17.46
N LEU A 28 2.08 2.85 16.74
CA LEU A 28 3.26 2.40 16.00
C LEU A 28 3.40 3.17 14.67
N PRO A 29 4.64 3.45 14.21
CA PRO A 29 4.89 3.93 12.86
C PRO A 29 4.23 3.00 11.83
N THR A 30 3.51 3.58 10.88
CA THR A 30 2.78 2.83 9.86
C THR A 30 3.34 3.14 8.49
N LEU A 31 3.83 2.11 7.81
CA LEU A 31 4.26 2.17 6.43
C LEU A 31 3.04 1.94 5.52
N LEU A 32 2.74 2.92 4.68
CA LEU A 32 1.73 2.83 3.63
C LEU A 32 2.41 2.41 2.34
N LEU A 33 1.97 1.33 1.70
CA LEU A 33 2.58 0.88 0.45
C LEU A 33 1.58 0.36 -0.57
N TYR A 34 1.95 0.49 -1.84
CA TYR A 34 1.33 -0.15 -2.99
C TYR A 34 2.43 -0.88 -3.76
N ASN A 35 2.17 -2.13 -4.14
CA ASN A 35 3.13 -2.94 -4.90
C ASN A 35 2.55 -3.25 -6.27
N PHE A 36 3.16 -2.72 -7.33
CA PHE A 36 2.87 -3.13 -8.70
C PHE A 36 3.58 -4.47 -8.93
N GLU A 37 2.88 -5.58 -8.69
CA GLU A 37 3.49 -6.89 -8.89
C GLU A 37 3.76 -7.15 -10.39
N PRO A 38 4.99 -7.59 -10.75
CA PRO A 38 5.34 -7.88 -12.14
C PRO A 38 4.36 -8.83 -12.83
N LEU A 39 3.87 -9.84 -12.11
CA LEU A 39 2.88 -10.80 -12.61
C LEU A 39 1.55 -10.15 -13.01
N LEU A 40 1.14 -9.07 -12.34
CA LEU A 40 -0.08 -8.33 -12.68
C LEU A 40 0.16 -7.40 -13.88
N LEU A 41 1.37 -6.86 -14.01
CA LEU A 41 1.76 -6.00 -15.13
C LEU A 41 1.84 -6.76 -16.46
N GLU A 42 2.15 -8.06 -16.41
CA GLU A 42 2.19 -8.95 -17.58
C GLU A 42 0.81 -9.46 -18.01
N ASP A 43 -0.23 -9.29 -17.18
CA ASP A 43 -1.58 -9.72 -17.51
C ASP A 43 -2.24 -8.78 -18.54
N ALA A 44 -2.51 -9.32 -19.73
CA ALA A 44 -3.11 -8.62 -20.86
C ALA A 44 -4.53 -8.06 -20.58
N HIS A 45 -5.18 -8.45 -19.49
CA HIS A 45 -6.44 -7.87 -19.05
C HIS A 45 -6.30 -6.43 -18.52
N TYR A 46 -5.10 -6.05 -18.04
CA TYR A 46 -4.84 -4.71 -17.53
C TYR A 46 -4.23 -3.83 -18.62
N ASN A 47 -5.09 -3.02 -19.26
CA ASN A 47 -4.61 -2.02 -20.21
C ASN A 47 -3.83 -0.89 -19.50
N GLU A 48 -2.94 -0.22 -20.23
CA GLU A 48 -2.15 0.93 -19.76
C GLU A 48 -3.00 2.01 -19.07
N ARG A 49 -4.28 2.18 -19.47
CA ARG A 49 -5.19 3.15 -18.85
C ARG A 49 -5.53 2.77 -17.41
N HIS A 50 -5.65 1.48 -17.11
CA HIS A 50 -5.88 1.00 -15.75
C HIS A 50 -4.71 1.38 -14.85
N TRP A 51 -3.48 1.10 -15.27
CA TRP A 51 -2.28 1.44 -14.48
C TRP A 51 -2.08 2.95 -14.33
N ARG A 52 -2.37 3.72 -15.37
CA ARG A 52 -2.38 5.18 -15.29
C ARG A 52 -3.40 5.68 -14.27
N PHE A 53 -4.60 5.10 -14.23
CA PHE A 53 -5.63 5.45 -13.27
C PHE A 53 -5.21 5.13 -11.83
N VAL A 54 -4.61 3.96 -11.59
CA VAL A 54 -4.05 3.56 -10.29
C VAL A 54 -2.97 4.56 -9.85
N TYR A 55 -2.02 4.87 -10.72
CA TYR A 55 -0.96 5.82 -10.42
C TYR A 55 -1.50 7.22 -10.09
N GLN A 56 -2.44 7.74 -10.89
CA GLN A 56 -3.10 9.02 -10.64
C GLN A 56 -3.81 9.02 -9.28
N SER A 57 -4.50 7.93 -8.95
CA SER A 57 -5.16 7.76 -7.66
C SER A 57 -4.16 7.79 -6.49
N ILE A 58 -2.99 7.15 -6.61
CA ILE A 58 -1.92 7.20 -5.59
C ILE A 58 -1.37 8.63 -5.45
N VAL A 59 -1.17 9.36 -6.56
CA VAL A 59 -0.71 10.76 -6.53
C VAL A 59 -1.72 11.63 -5.79
N GLU A 60 -3.01 11.51 -6.10
CA GLU A 60 -4.08 12.23 -5.39
C GLU A 60 -4.13 11.86 -3.90
N LEU A 61 -3.91 10.59 -3.57
CA LEU A 61 -3.79 10.10 -2.19
C LEU A 61 -2.64 10.78 -1.46
N ASN A 62 -1.47 10.85 -2.08
CA ASN A 62 -0.27 11.44 -1.51
C ASN A 62 -0.42 12.95 -1.30
N ASN A 63 -1.14 13.64 -2.18
CA ASN A 63 -1.50 15.05 -1.97
C ASN A 63 -2.33 15.24 -0.70
N GLN A 64 -3.26 14.32 -0.40
CA GLN A 64 -4.06 14.35 0.83
C GLN A 64 -3.27 13.93 2.07
N LEU A 65 -2.27 13.07 1.91
CA LEU A 65 -1.40 12.58 2.99
C LEU A 65 -0.27 13.56 3.34
N ALA A 66 0.07 14.50 2.45
CA ALA A 66 1.12 15.48 2.65
C ALA A 66 0.94 16.30 3.94
N ARG A 67 -0.31 16.64 4.31
CA ARG A 67 -0.64 17.33 5.57
C ARG A 67 -0.30 16.53 6.83
N PHE A 68 -0.14 15.22 6.71
CA PHE A 68 0.25 14.30 7.78
C PHE A 68 1.72 13.88 7.68
N ASN A 69 2.48 14.51 6.79
CA ASN A 69 3.90 14.23 6.55
C ASN A 69 4.17 12.74 6.26
N THR A 70 3.25 12.11 5.52
CA THR A 70 3.34 10.70 5.10
C THR A 70 2.92 10.56 3.64
N CYS A 71 3.19 9.39 3.06
CA CYS A 71 2.84 9.04 1.69
C CYS A 71 2.73 7.53 1.53
N VAL A 72 2.09 7.10 0.45
CA VAL A 72 2.11 5.72 -0.04
C VAL A 72 3.34 5.50 -0.88
N TYR A 73 4.18 4.55 -0.45
CA TYR A 73 5.36 4.13 -1.17
C TYR A 73 4.98 3.12 -2.25
N ILE A 74 5.57 3.30 -3.43
CA ILE A 74 5.34 2.42 -4.58
C ILE A 74 6.53 1.47 -4.72
N PHE A 75 6.25 0.18 -4.81
CA PHE A 75 7.22 -0.86 -5.11
C PHE A 75 6.83 -1.61 -6.39
N ASN A 76 7.82 -2.25 -7.01
CA ASN A 76 7.65 -3.11 -8.17
C ASN A 76 8.49 -4.39 -7.97
N LEU A 77 8.06 -5.21 -7.03
CA LEU A 77 8.72 -6.46 -6.64
C LEU A 77 7.67 -7.58 -6.50
N ASN A 78 8.11 -8.83 -6.42
CA ASN A 78 7.21 -9.86 -5.90
C ASN A 78 6.91 -9.54 -4.43
N MET A 79 5.68 -9.81 -3.99
CA MET A 79 5.28 -9.50 -2.61
C MET A 79 6.17 -10.19 -1.57
N ASN A 80 6.62 -11.42 -1.85
CA ASN A 80 7.54 -12.15 -0.97
C ASN A 80 8.89 -11.44 -0.83
N ASP A 81 9.49 -11.00 -1.94
CA ASP A 81 10.78 -10.30 -1.95
C ASP A 81 10.69 -8.96 -1.23
N LEU A 82 9.57 -8.24 -1.42
CA LEU A 82 9.29 -6.99 -0.71
C LEU A 82 9.18 -7.22 0.79
N LEU A 83 8.41 -8.22 1.22
CA LEU A 83 8.22 -8.54 2.64
C LEU A 83 9.54 -8.97 3.30
N GLU A 84 10.35 -9.80 2.64
CA GLU A 84 11.67 -10.18 3.15
C GLU A 84 12.59 -8.95 3.28
N SER A 85 12.60 -8.07 2.29
CA SER A 85 13.37 -6.82 2.34
C SER A 85 12.93 -5.90 3.48
N LEU A 86 11.62 -5.82 3.75
CA LEU A 86 11.07 -5.02 4.84
C LEU A 86 11.36 -5.63 6.21
N LYS A 87 11.27 -6.97 6.35
CA LYS A 87 11.62 -7.67 7.61
C LYS A 87 13.09 -7.51 7.97
N ALA A 88 13.98 -7.40 6.98
CA ALA A 88 15.40 -7.17 7.21
C ALA A 88 15.68 -5.79 7.84
N GLN A 89 14.80 -4.82 7.65
CA GLN A 89 14.96 -3.44 8.13
C GLN A 89 14.07 -3.13 9.34
N PHE A 90 12.90 -3.76 9.43
CA PHE A 90 11.87 -3.45 10.41
C PHE A 90 11.29 -4.71 11.03
N GLU A 91 10.89 -4.60 12.30
CA GLU A 91 10.07 -5.62 12.96
C GLU A 91 8.61 -5.33 12.62
N ILE A 92 8.06 -6.09 11.66
CA ILE A 92 6.67 -5.95 11.19
C ILE A 92 5.75 -6.59 12.22
N ILE A 93 4.92 -5.77 12.88
CA ILE A 93 3.99 -6.23 13.92
C ILE A 93 2.65 -6.63 13.30
N ASN A 94 2.13 -5.82 12.38
CA ASN A 94 0.85 -6.08 11.72
C ASN A 94 0.95 -5.72 10.24
N ILE A 95 0.26 -6.50 9.41
CA ILE A 95 0.02 -6.18 8.00
C ILE A 95 -1.50 -6.09 7.82
N PHE A 96 -1.97 -4.94 7.39
CA PHE A 96 -3.37 -4.71 7.07
C PHE A 96 -3.54 -4.54 5.56
N SER A 97 -4.55 -5.17 4.99
CA SER A 97 -4.96 -4.96 3.60
C SER A 97 -6.48 -5.03 3.53
N HIS A 98 -7.09 -4.26 2.64
CA HIS A 98 -8.52 -4.42 2.37
C HIS A 98 -8.78 -5.80 1.74
N GLN A 99 -9.82 -6.49 2.21
CA GLN A 99 -10.27 -7.74 1.59
C GLN A 99 -11.13 -7.38 0.38
N GLU A 100 -10.65 -7.71 -0.82
CA GLU A 100 -11.47 -7.60 -2.03
C GLU A 100 -12.58 -8.66 -1.93
N ILE A 101 -13.79 -8.24 -1.58
CA ILE A 101 -14.97 -9.12 -1.66
C ILE A 101 -15.26 -9.24 -3.17
N GLY A 102 -14.98 -10.42 -3.72
CA GLY A 102 -15.36 -10.80 -5.08
C GLY A 102 -16.84 -11.14 -5.17
#